data_AF-A0A4W6EZN1-F1
#
_entry.id   AF-A0A4W6EZN1-F1
#
_cell.length_a   1.000
_cell.length_b   1.000
_cell.length_c   1.000
_cell.angle_alpha   90.00
_cell.angle_beta   90.00
_cell.angle_gamma   90.00
#
_symmetry.space_group_name_H-M   'P 1'
#
loop_
_entity.id
_entity.type
_entity.pdbx_description
1 polymer ?
#
loop_
_entity_poly.entity_id
_entity_poly.type
_entity_poly.pdbx_seq_one_letter_code
_entity_poly.pdbx_strand_id
1 'polypeptide(L)'
;MSIETKERIIKLLKEGKSSRSVAKDVGCSQSAVSKIWTKYKQHGKVVKGKHTGRPRKTSKRQDRKLKAICLENRKCTAKQMRNKWEETGVNVCDRTVRNRLKEMGFTYRKAKRKPSLTPKQKKTRLQWAKENQKERWKLGKEELKLAEMKDDNKDHVGIHGIQSLSQTFSSEGSAGT
;
A
#
# COMPACT_ATOMS: atom_id res chain seq x y z
N MET A 1 -19.98 26.42 13.40
CA MET A 1 -20.92 26.96 12.41
C MET A 1 -20.71 26.24 11.09
N SER A 2 -21.77 25.60 10.57
CA SER A 2 -21.75 24.81 9.32
C SER A 2 -21.45 25.71 8.11
N ILE A 3 -21.03 25.10 6.99
CA ILE A 3 -20.80 25.79 5.72
C ILE A 3 -22.12 26.37 5.20
N GLU A 4 -23.18 25.57 5.21
CA GLU A 4 -24.54 25.95 4.80
C GLU A 4 -25.04 27.20 5.54
N THR A 5 -24.80 27.25 6.85
CA THR A 5 -25.17 28.40 7.69
C THR A 5 -24.45 29.68 7.23
N LYS A 6 -23.17 29.58 6.86
CA LYS A 6 -22.40 30.74 6.37
C LYS A 6 -22.84 31.17 4.98
N GLU A 7 -23.19 30.22 4.11
CA GLU A 7 -23.74 30.50 2.79
C GLU A 7 -25.08 31.23 2.90
N ARG A 8 -25.96 30.77 3.80
CA ARG A 8 -27.22 31.46 4.13
C ARG A 8 -26.99 32.89 4.62
N ILE A 9 -26.03 33.09 5.53
CA ILE A 9 -25.64 34.44 6.00
C ILE A 9 -25.21 35.33 4.82
N ILE A 10 -24.34 34.82 3.95
CA ILE A 10 -23.82 35.58 2.80
C ILE A 10 -24.94 35.91 1.81
N LYS A 11 -25.85 34.96 1.55
CA LYS A 11 -27.02 35.16 0.67
C LYS A 11 -27.91 36.29 1.21
N LEU A 12 -28.29 36.24 2.48
CA LEU A 12 -29.14 37.25 3.12
C LEU A 12 -28.49 38.64 3.15
N LEU A 13 -27.16 38.72 3.32
CA LEU A 13 -26.43 39.98 3.25
C LEU A 13 -26.32 40.53 1.82
N LYS A 14 -26.23 39.67 0.80
CA LYS A 14 -26.28 40.09 -0.61
C LYS A 14 -27.66 40.64 -1.01
N GLU A 15 -28.72 40.10 -0.41
CA GLU A 15 -30.11 40.60 -0.57
C GLU A 15 -30.34 41.96 0.14
N GLY A 16 -29.32 42.53 0.80
CA GLY A 16 -29.40 43.85 1.43
C GLY A 16 -29.94 43.85 2.87
N LYS A 17 -30.16 42.67 3.48
CA LYS A 17 -30.62 42.61 4.88
C LYS A 17 -29.55 43.10 5.84
N SER A 18 -29.97 43.77 6.93
CA SER A 18 -29.05 44.25 7.95
C SER A 18 -28.38 43.09 8.71
N SER A 19 -27.11 43.26 9.09
CA SER A 19 -26.37 42.25 9.86
C SER A 19 -27.06 41.85 11.17
N ARG A 20 -27.82 42.77 11.78
CA ARG A 20 -28.61 42.51 13.00
C ARG A 20 -29.80 41.59 12.72
N SER A 21 -30.51 41.79 11.61
CA SER A 21 -31.61 40.91 11.19
C SER A 21 -31.07 39.50 10.90
N VAL A 22 -30.01 39.41 10.08
CA VAL A 22 -29.40 38.13 9.71
C VAL A 22 -28.89 37.36 10.93
N ALA A 23 -28.32 38.06 11.91
CA ALA A 23 -27.89 37.46 13.17
C ALA A 23 -29.04 36.80 13.94
N LYS A 24 -30.20 37.48 14.02
CA LYS A 24 -31.42 36.93 14.64
C LYS A 24 -31.97 35.74 13.86
N ASP A 25 -32.09 35.87 12.53
CA ASP A 25 -32.66 34.83 11.64
C ASP A 25 -31.86 33.53 11.66
N VAL A 26 -30.54 33.63 11.84
CA VAL A 26 -29.61 32.50 11.83
C VAL A 26 -29.27 32.02 13.25
N GLY A 27 -29.65 32.77 14.29
CA GLY A 27 -29.34 32.43 15.68
C GLY A 27 -27.85 32.53 16.03
N CYS A 28 -27.16 33.56 15.54
CA CYS A 28 -25.74 33.79 15.82
C CYS A 28 -25.46 35.24 16.23
N SER A 29 -24.27 35.52 16.73
CA SER A 29 -23.92 36.91 17.11
C SER A 29 -23.70 37.80 15.88
N GLN A 30 -24.07 39.07 15.99
CA GLN A 30 -23.81 40.07 14.94
C GLN A 30 -22.32 40.15 14.57
N SER A 31 -21.43 39.99 15.54
CA SER A 31 -19.98 39.95 15.32
C SER A 31 -19.54 38.77 14.45
N ALA A 32 -20.20 37.61 14.57
CA ALA A 32 -19.92 36.47 13.70
C ALA A 32 -20.35 36.76 12.25
N VAL A 33 -21.55 37.33 12.06
CA VAL A 33 -22.07 37.76 10.75
C VAL A 33 -21.11 38.75 10.09
N SER A 34 -20.68 39.79 10.82
CA SER A 34 -19.73 40.79 10.32
C SER A 34 -18.39 40.15 9.92
N LYS A 35 -17.81 39.28 10.76
CA LYS A 35 -16.56 38.56 10.45
C LYS A 35 -16.68 37.68 9.20
N ILE A 36 -17.83 37.03 8.99
CA ILE A 36 -18.08 36.19 7.81
C ILE A 36 -18.17 37.07 6.56
N TRP A 37 -18.91 38.18 6.62
CA TRP A 37 -19.06 39.11 5.52
C TRP A 37 -17.74 39.74 5.09
N THR A 38 -16.94 40.22 6.04
CA THR A 38 -15.62 40.80 5.75
C THR A 38 -14.69 39.79 5.09
N LYS A 39 -14.65 38.55 5.60
CA LYS A 39 -13.86 37.47 4.98
C LYS A 39 -14.34 37.12 3.58
N TYR A 40 -15.65 37.11 3.37
CA TYR A 40 -16.23 36.85 2.07
C TYR A 40 -15.89 37.96 1.07
N LYS A 41 -15.98 39.23 1.46
CA LYS A 41 -15.56 40.37 0.62
C LYS A 41 -14.06 40.32 0.26
N GLN A 42 -13.21 39.91 1.20
CA GLN A 42 -11.76 39.85 0.97
C GLN A 42 -11.32 38.67 0.10
N HIS A 43 -11.88 37.48 0.31
CA HIS A 43 -11.38 36.25 -0.31
C HIS A 43 -12.36 35.58 -1.27
N GLY A 44 -13.62 36.02 -1.33
CA GLY A 44 -14.68 35.43 -2.14
C GLY A 44 -15.11 34.02 -1.72
N LYS A 45 -14.57 33.48 -0.62
CA LYS A 45 -14.74 32.08 -0.21
C LYS A 45 -15.45 31.97 1.13
N VAL A 46 -16.44 31.08 1.20
CA VAL A 46 -17.16 30.73 2.43
C VAL A 46 -16.39 29.69 3.24
N VAL A 47 -15.71 28.79 2.53
CA VAL A 47 -14.90 27.73 3.11
C VAL A 47 -13.54 28.29 3.53
N LYS A 48 -13.11 27.90 4.73
CA LYS A 48 -11.77 28.23 5.22
C LYS A 48 -10.73 27.52 4.36
N GLY A 49 -9.70 28.24 3.92
CA GLY A 49 -8.56 27.62 3.25
C GLY A 49 -7.87 26.58 4.14
N LYS A 50 -7.13 25.66 3.52
CA LYS A 50 -6.29 24.71 4.24
C LYS A 50 -5.26 25.47 5.06
N HIS A 51 -5.10 25.12 6.33
CA HIS A 51 -3.98 25.60 7.11
C HIS A 51 -2.67 25.01 6.57
N THR A 52 -1.66 25.85 6.40
CA THR A 52 -0.32 25.44 5.95
C THR A 52 0.44 24.63 7.01
N GLY A 53 0.01 24.69 8.27
CA GLY A 53 0.67 24.00 9.39
C GLY A 53 2.04 24.60 9.72
N ARG A 54 2.79 23.92 10.58
CA ARG A 54 4.15 24.34 10.95
C ARG A 54 5.11 24.12 9.77
N PRO A 55 5.98 25.08 9.43
CA PRO A 55 6.99 24.87 8.39
C PRO A 55 7.93 23.72 8.77
N ARG A 56 8.43 23.02 7.74
CA ARG A 56 9.37 21.91 7.93
C ARG A 56 10.73 22.45 8.34
N LYS A 57 11.45 21.68 9.17
CA LYS A 57 12.87 21.94 9.48
C LYS A 57 13.80 21.60 8.30
N THR A 58 13.34 20.77 7.37
CA THR A 58 14.14 20.26 6.25
C THR A 58 13.70 20.89 4.93
N SER A 59 14.66 21.13 4.05
CA SER A 59 14.43 21.62 2.69
C SER A 59 14.39 20.46 1.68
N LYS A 60 13.79 20.69 0.51
CA LYS A 60 13.78 19.71 -0.58
C LYS A 60 15.20 19.30 -1.02
N ARG A 61 16.19 20.22 -0.97
CA ARG A 61 17.59 19.92 -1.30
C ARG A 61 18.20 18.96 -0.28
N GLN A 62 17.92 19.16 1.00
CA GLN A 62 18.38 18.27 2.07
C GLN A 62 17.73 16.89 1.95
N ASP A 63 16.44 16.82 1.64
CA ASP A 63 15.73 15.54 1.44
C ASP A 63 16.32 14.74 0.26
N ARG A 64 16.75 15.41 -0.83
CA ARG A 64 17.45 14.75 -1.95
C ARG A 64 18.79 14.14 -1.51
N LYS A 65 19.55 14.82 -0.65
CA LYS A 65 20.79 14.26 -0.10
C LYS A 65 20.52 13.05 0.78
N LEU A 66 19.49 13.11 1.63
CA LEU A 66 19.07 11.96 2.43
C LEU A 66 18.69 10.76 1.54
N LYS A 67 18.00 11.00 0.42
CA LYS A 67 17.69 9.97 -0.58
C LYS A 67 18.97 9.34 -1.16
N ALA A 68 19.96 10.15 -1.51
CA ALA A 68 21.25 9.65 -2.03
C ALA A 68 21.96 8.75 -1.02
N ILE A 69 22.07 9.19 0.24
CA ILE A 69 22.66 8.39 1.34
C ILE A 69 21.94 7.04 1.49
N CYS A 70 20.61 7.04 1.41
CA CYS A 70 19.81 5.81 1.51
C CYS A 70 20.03 4.84 0.33
N LEU A 71 20.24 5.37 -0.87
CA LEU A 71 20.47 4.56 -2.08
C LEU A 71 21.88 4.00 -2.15
N GLU A 72 22.87 4.77 -1.70
CA GLU A 72 24.27 4.34 -1.60
C GLU A 72 24.43 3.12 -0.70
N ASN A 73 23.82 3.14 0.49
CA ASN A 73 23.80 2.00 1.40
C ASN A 73 22.38 1.69 1.90
N ARG A 74 21.70 0.78 1.20
CA ARG A 74 20.33 0.34 1.55
C ARG A 74 20.21 -0.36 2.91
N LYS A 75 21.33 -0.74 3.54
CA LYS A 75 21.36 -1.36 4.87
C LYS A 75 21.63 -0.36 6.00
N CYS A 76 21.91 0.91 5.69
CA CYS A 76 22.17 1.91 6.73
C CYS A 76 20.98 2.05 7.68
N THR A 77 21.26 2.27 8.96
CA THR A 77 20.24 2.58 9.96
C THR A 77 19.87 4.06 9.91
N ALA A 78 18.69 4.41 10.44
CA ALA A 78 18.27 5.81 10.52
C ALA A 78 19.28 6.68 11.29
N LYS A 79 19.92 6.14 12.35
CA LYS A 79 20.96 6.81 13.13
C LYS A 79 22.22 7.08 12.30
N GLN A 80 22.66 6.11 11.52
CA GLN A 80 23.80 6.27 10.61
C GLN A 80 23.49 7.29 9.51
N MET A 81 22.28 7.23 8.93
CA MET A 81 21.84 8.21 7.93
C MET A 81 21.76 9.61 8.51
N ARG A 82 21.24 9.76 9.73
CA ARG A 82 21.21 11.04 10.43
C ARG A 82 22.60 11.63 10.58
N ASN A 83 23.55 10.86 11.09
CA ASN A 83 24.93 11.33 11.31
C ASN A 83 25.59 11.77 9.98
N LYS A 84 25.45 10.99 8.90
CA LYS A 84 25.94 11.40 7.57
C LYS A 84 25.21 12.64 7.02
N TRP A 85 23.93 12.78 7.34
CA TRP A 85 23.12 13.89 6.86
C TRP A 85 23.36 15.19 7.65
N GLU A 86 23.87 15.08 8.87
CA GLU A 86 24.22 16.20 9.74
C GLU A 86 25.30 17.11 9.12
N GLU A 87 26.20 16.55 8.30
CA GLU A 87 27.16 17.29 7.46
C GLU A 87 26.49 18.31 6.52
N THR A 88 25.19 18.16 6.26
CA THR A 88 24.39 19.12 5.48
C THR A 88 23.86 20.29 6.34
N GLY A 89 24.24 20.38 7.61
CA GLY A 89 23.79 21.41 8.56
C GLY A 89 22.39 21.18 9.12
N VAL A 90 21.89 19.94 9.07
CA VAL A 90 20.54 19.58 9.54
C VAL A 90 20.63 18.79 10.84
N ASN A 91 20.38 19.47 11.96
CA ASN A 91 20.23 18.77 13.25
C ASN A 91 18.77 18.29 13.42
N VAL A 92 18.54 16.99 13.26
CA VAL A 92 17.23 16.35 13.40
C VAL A 92 17.33 15.00 14.08
N CYS A 93 16.28 14.58 14.78
CA CYS A 93 16.23 13.25 15.37
C CYS A 93 15.99 12.13 14.33
N ASP A 94 16.28 10.88 14.71
CA ASP A 94 16.09 9.70 13.86
C ASP A 94 14.65 9.53 13.37
N ARG A 95 13.68 10.00 14.17
CA ARG A 95 12.26 9.95 13.80
C ARG A 95 11.97 10.81 12.58
N THR A 96 12.55 12.00 12.51
CA THR A 96 12.43 12.89 11.34
C THR A 96 13.00 12.23 10.11
N VAL A 97 14.19 11.61 10.21
CA VAL A 97 14.80 10.86 9.10
C VAL A 97 13.86 9.77 8.58
N ARG A 98 13.29 8.94 9.48
CA ARG A 98 12.32 7.89 9.09
C ARG A 98 11.07 8.47 8.43
N ASN A 99 10.53 9.57 8.96
CA ASN A 99 9.36 10.23 8.38
C ASN A 99 9.66 10.77 6.97
N ARG A 100 10.87 11.28 6.74
CA ARG A 100 11.31 11.79 5.42
C ARG A 100 11.49 10.68 4.42
N LEU A 101 12.12 9.59 4.81
CA LEU A 101 12.22 8.38 4.00
C LEU A 101 10.83 7.84 3.63
N LYS A 102 9.90 7.78 4.59
CA LYS A 102 8.52 7.33 4.33
C LYS A 102 7.77 8.25 3.36
N GLU A 103 7.87 9.57 3.52
CA GLU A 103 7.28 10.51 2.56
C GLU A 103 7.85 10.37 1.13
N MET A 104 9.12 9.97 1.01
CA MET A 104 9.75 9.66 -0.28
C MET A 104 9.44 8.24 -0.81
N GLY A 105 8.60 7.47 -0.11
CA GLY A 105 8.22 6.11 -0.51
C GLY A 105 9.17 5.00 -0.06
N PHE A 106 10.20 5.31 0.73
CA PHE A 106 11.09 4.28 1.28
C PHE A 106 10.45 3.60 2.48
N THR A 107 10.49 2.27 2.47
CA THR A 107 10.04 1.42 3.56
C THR A 107 11.12 0.41 3.90
N TYR A 108 11.18 0.04 5.19
CA TYR A 108 12.07 -1.02 5.63
C TYR A 108 11.56 -2.38 5.13
N ARG A 109 12.47 -3.19 4.59
CA ARG A 109 12.21 -4.59 4.21
C ARG A 109 13.38 -5.45 4.65
N LYS A 110 13.07 -6.62 5.22
CA LYS A 110 14.08 -7.63 5.54
C LYS A 110 14.50 -8.34 4.26
N ALA A 111 15.80 -8.36 3.96
CA ALA A 111 16.33 -9.13 2.83
C ALA A 111 16.16 -10.63 3.10
N LYS A 112 15.76 -11.40 2.06
CA LYS A 112 15.72 -12.87 2.14
C LYS A 112 17.12 -13.41 2.34
N ARG A 113 17.29 -14.36 3.27
CA ARG A 113 18.57 -15.08 3.46
C ARG A 113 18.82 -15.94 2.22
N LYS A 114 20.04 -15.89 1.70
CA LYS A 114 20.48 -16.69 0.54
C LYS A 114 21.86 -17.29 0.86
N PRO A 115 22.18 -18.49 0.38
CA PRO A 115 23.53 -19.04 0.51
C PRO A 115 24.54 -18.16 -0.23
N SER A 116 25.73 -18.02 0.34
CA SER A 116 26.84 -17.31 -0.31
C SER A 116 27.37 -18.14 -1.47
N LEU A 117 27.37 -17.57 -2.67
CA LEU A 117 27.89 -18.23 -3.88
C LEU A 117 29.29 -17.75 -4.20
N THR A 118 30.19 -18.69 -4.47
CA THR A 118 31.52 -18.36 -4.99
C THR A 118 31.43 -17.83 -6.42
N PRO A 119 32.41 -17.04 -6.89
CA PRO A 119 32.41 -16.55 -8.28
C PRO A 119 32.31 -17.67 -9.33
N LYS A 120 33.02 -18.78 -9.11
CA LYS A 120 32.95 -19.98 -9.97
C LYS A 120 31.52 -20.54 -10.03
N GLN A 121 30.88 -20.73 -8.88
CA GLN A 121 29.49 -21.22 -8.80
C GLN A 121 28.49 -20.29 -9.50
N LYS A 122 28.67 -18.96 -9.40
CA LYS A 122 27.82 -17.99 -10.11
C LYS A 122 27.94 -18.15 -11.62
N LYS A 123 29.17 -18.30 -12.15
CA LYS A 123 29.43 -18.48 -13.58
C LYS A 123 28.81 -19.78 -14.10
N THR A 124 29.05 -20.90 -13.43
CA THR A 124 28.50 -22.21 -13.80
C THR A 124 26.96 -22.20 -13.79
N ARG A 125 26.34 -21.66 -12.73
CA ARG A 125 24.87 -21.55 -12.66
C ARG A 125 24.28 -20.67 -13.76
N LEU A 126 24.94 -19.56 -14.07
CA LEU A 126 24.48 -18.66 -15.13
C LEU A 126 24.58 -19.32 -16.51
N GLN A 127 25.67 -20.03 -16.79
CA GLN A 127 25.86 -20.76 -18.03
C GLN A 127 24.80 -21.85 -18.20
N TRP A 128 24.64 -22.70 -17.18
CA TRP A 128 23.59 -23.72 -17.16
C TRP A 128 22.20 -23.10 -17.38
N ALA A 129 21.88 -21.98 -16.72
CA ALA A 129 20.59 -21.32 -16.87
C ALA A 129 20.34 -20.77 -18.28
N LYS A 130 21.39 -20.33 -18.99
CA LYS A 130 21.31 -19.85 -20.39
C LYS A 130 21.12 -21.01 -21.37
N GLU A 131 21.90 -22.08 -21.22
CA GLU A 131 21.81 -23.29 -22.05
C GLU A 131 20.43 -23.95 -21.91
N ASN A 132 19.93 -24.05 -20.68
CA ASN A 132 18.66 -24.68 -20.36
C ASN A 132 17.45 -23.71 -20.42
N GLN A 133 17.65 -22.45 -20.84
CA GLN A 133 16.57 -21.48 -20.98
C GLN A 133 15.56 -21.91 -22.05
N LYS A 134 16.03 -22.61 -23.09
CA LYS A 134 15.21 -23.15 -24.19
C LYS A 134 14.52 -24.48 -23.87
N GLU A 135 14.98 -25.23 -22.88
CA GLU A 135 14.34 -26.50 -22.49
C GLU A 135 13.30 -26.26 -21.39
N ARG A 136 13.52 -25.26 -20.52
CA ARG A 136 12.58 -24.93 -19.43
C ARG A 136 11.21 -24.45 -19.89
N TRP A 137 11.07 -23.90 -21.10
CA TRP A 137 9.76 -23.51 -21.66
C TRP A 137 9.04 -24.66 -22.39
N LYS A 138 9.72 -25.79 -22.66
CA LYS A 138 9.11 -26.98 -23.26
C LYS A 138 8.37 -27.82 -22.22
N LEU A 139 8.96 -28.01 -21.03
CA LEU A 139 8.34 -28.75 -19.91
C LEU A 139 7.00 -28.16 -19.45
N GLY A 140 6.88 -26.83 -19.40
CA GLY A 140 5.61 -26.18 -19.07
C GLY A 140 4.52 -26.32 -20.15
N LYS A 141 4.90 -26.65 -21.40
CA LYS A 141 3.94 -26.94 -22.47
C LYS A 141 3.49 -28.40 -22.47
N GLU A 142 4.37 -29.34 -22.11
CA GLU A 142 4.01 -30.76 -21.98
C GLU A 142 3.10 -31.02 -20.77
N GLU A 143 3.31 -30.33 -19.65
CA GLU A 143 2.39 -30.40 -18.49
C GLU A 143 0.99 -29.86 -18.82
N LEU A 144 0.87 -28.81 -19.66
CA LEU A 144 -0.42 -28.32 -20.17
C LEU A 144 -1.07 -29.31 -21.14
N LYS A 145 -0.28 -29.95 -22.02
CA LYS A 145 -0.76 -30.97 -22.96
C LYS A 145 -1.26 -32.24 -22.25
N LEU A 146 -0.63 -32.63 -21.15
CA LEU A 146 -1.03 -33.76 -20.32
C LEU A 146 -2.27 -33.45 -19.44
N ALA A 147 -2.50 -32.17 -19.14
CA ALA A 147 -3.71 -31.70 -18.49
C ALA A 147 -4.91 -31.66 -19.47
N GLU A 148 -4.72 -31.14 -20.70
CA GLU A 148 -5.74 -31.16 -21.75
C GLU A 148 -6.15 -32.59 -22.15
N MET A 149 -5.19 -33.53 -22.25
CA MET A 149 -5.48 -34.93 -22.60
C MET A 149 -6.29 -35.72 -21.54
N LYS A 150 -6.49 -35.18 -20.34
CA LYS A 150 -7.28 -35.83 -19.27
C LYS A 150 -8.73 -35.37 -19.19
N ASP A 151 -9.10 -34.31 -19.91
CA ASP A 151 -10.47 -33.78 -19.91
C ASP A 151 -11.36 -34.45 -20.98
N ASP A 152 -10.79 -35.13 -21.98
CA ASP A 152 -11.54 -35.80 -23.06
C ASP A 152 -12.09 -37.20 -22.71
N ASN A 153 -11.81 -37.73 -21.51
CA ASN A 153 -12.26 -39.06 -21.08
C ASN A 153 -13.17 -38.99 -19.84
N LYS A 154 -14.15 -38.09 -19.87
CA LYS A 154 -15.17 -37.98 -18.82
C LYS A 154 -16.59 -37.85 -19.37
N ASP A 155 -16.93 -38.54 -20.45
CA ASP A 155 -18.32 -38.57 -20.95
C ASP A 155 -18.73 -39.95 -21.52
N HIS A 156 -18.50 -41.04 -20.78
CA HIS A 156 -19.34 -42.24 -20.93
C HIS A 156 -19.06 -43.28 -19.83
N VAL A 157 -19.89 -43.33 -18.79
CA VAL A 157 -20.55 -44.58 -18.36
C VAL A 157 -21.83 -44.20 -17.63
N GLY A 158 -22.97 -44.57 -18.22
CA GLY A 158 -24.31 -44.36 -17.68
C GLY A 158 -24.56 -45.10 -16.37
N ILE A 159 -25.41 -44.47 -15.57
CA ILE A 159 -26.01 -44.98 -14.35
C ILE A 159 -26.92 -46.17 -14.71
N HIS A 160 -26.55 -47.40 -14.33
CA HIS A 160 -27.48 -48.49 -14.03
C HIS A 160 -26.94 -49.30 -12.85
N GLY A 161 -27.79 -49.50 -11.85
CA GLY A 161 -27.42 -50.04 -10.54
C GLY A 161 -27.64 -51.54 -10.37
N ILE A 162 -27.78 -51.89 -9.07
CA ILE A 162 -28.32 -53.11 -8.48
C ILE A 162 -27.28 -54.11 -7.91
N GLN A 163 -27.24 -54.07 -6.56
CA GLN A 163 -27.18 -55.16 -5.57
C GLN A 163 -25.86 -55.84 -5.13
N SER A 164 -25.62 -55.65 -3.83
CA SER A 164 -25.24 -56.60 -2.78
C SER A 164 -24.02 -57.50 -2.98
N LEU A 165 -23.07 -57.40 -2.04
CA LEU A 165 -22.63 -58.57 -1.24
C LEU A 165 -21.82 -58.10 -0.02
N SER A 166 -22.50 -58.10 1.12
CA SER A 166 -21.91 -58.17 2.46
C SER A 166 -21.86 -59.63 2.88
N GLN A 167 -20.66 -60.20 3.06
CA GLN A 167 -20.42 -61.45 3.81
C GLN A 167 -18.94 -61.42 4.24
N THR A 168 -18.66 -60.96 5.47
CA THR A 168 -18.46 -61.75 6.70
C THR A 168 -17.31 -62.76 6.60
N PHE A 169 -16.17 -62.32 7.10
CA PHE A 169 -15.01 -63.11 7.47
C PHE A 169 -15.34 -63.84 8.78
N SER A 170 -15.30 -65.17 8.81
CA SER A 170 -15.21 -65.96 10.04
C SER A 170 -14.56 -67.32 9.73
N SER A 171 -13.67 -67.70 10.66
CA SER A 171 -13.08 -69.01 10.99
C SER A 171 -13.54 -70.22 10.17
N GLU A 172 -12.66 -71.15 9.82
CA GLU A 172 -12.15 -72.15 10.76
C GLU A 172 -10.85 -72.78 10.24
N GLY A 173 -9.88 -72.95 11.14
CA GLY A 173 -8.87 -73.99 11.04
C GLY A 173 -9.18 -75.05 12.07
N SER A 174 -9.29 -76.31 11.66
CA SER A 174 -8.91 -77.49 12.46
C SER A 174 -9.04 -78.80 11.66
N ALA A 175 -7.92 -79.53 11.62
CA ALA A 175 -7.74 -80.98 11.70
C ALA A 175 -8.22 -81.97 10.61
N GLY A 176 -7.31 -82.91 10.31
CA GLY A 176 -7.51 -84.22 9.66
C GLY A 176 -6.78 -84.31 8.32
N THR A 177 -5.73 -85.11 8.12
CA THR A 177 -5.28 -86.37 8.72
C THR A 177 -3.76 -86.48 8.72
#